data_AF-A0A2K3LDH1-F1
#
_entry.id   AF-A0A2K3LDH1-F1
#
_cell.length_a   1.000
_cell.length_b   1.000
_cell.length_c   1.000
_cell.angle_alpha   90.00
_cell.angle_beta   90.00
_cell.angle_gamma   90.00
#
_symmetry.space_group_name_H-M   'P 1'
#
loop_
_entity.id
_entity.type
_entity.pdbx_description
1 polymer ?
#
loop_
_entity_poly.entity_id
_entity_poly.type
_entity_poly.pdbx_seq_one_letter_code
_entity_poly.pdbx_strand_id
1 'polypeptide(L)'
;MDSKSPKVLPRKRKANHVGQSPKEIPTNVSPATPTENGDGTSIWDNNFPFGDFIDKHFITEEDRKAFENWGIEECFHVLKATPVQEVSLIRLMEQKVGDLLKKNKAYDEENTELKKDLKELILRNNQLVEREEGLIEKIIKKEKIVYRMRAETKDLKAEIEDLKAKMEELRDEIQLQQKTGFDKAIKQVLVSISELKP
;
A
#
# COMPACT_ATOMS: atom_id res chain seq x y z
N MET A 1 43.03 -14.73 46.23
CA MET A 1 42.71 -16.18 46.34
C MET A 1 43.30 -16.85 45.12
N ASP A 2 44.59 -17.13 45.20
CA ASP A 2 45.27 -18.09 44.33
C ASP A 2 44.68 -19.47 44.53
N SER A 3 44.59 -20.26 43.44
CA SER A 3 45.04 -21.67 43.41
C SER A 3 44.68 -22.28 42.05
N LYS A 4 45.68 -22.48 41.18
CA LYS A 4 46.42 -23.74 40.95
C LYS A 4 45.84 -24.56 39.80
N SER A 5 46.53 -24.48 38.65
CA SER A 5 46.64 -25.60 37.71
C SER A 5 47.29 -26.82 38.37
N PRO A 6 47.04 -28.03 37.86
CA PRO A 6 48.07 -29.06 37.79
C PRO A 6 48.36 -29.49 36.35
N LYS A 7 49.62 -29.85 36.16
CA LYS A 7 50.31 -30.10 34.90
C LYS A 7 50.67 -31.60 34.83
N VAL A 8 50.66 -32.15 33.61
CA VAL A 8 51.44 -33.31 33.07
C VAL A 8 50.95 -34.75 33.41
N LEU A 9 50.64 -35.56 32.38
CA LEU A 9 51.53 -36.61 31.82
C LEU A 9 50.90 -37.36 30.62
N PRO A 10 51.71 -37.77 29.62
CA PRO A 10 51.24 -38.40 28.39
C PRO A 10 51.12 -39.92 28.56
N ARG A 11 49.97 -40.48 28.18
CA ARG A 11 49.76 -41.94 28.21
C ARG A 11 50.22 -42.56 26.89
N LYS A 12 51.47 -43.00 26.85
CA LYS A 12 51.98 -43.94 25.83
C LYS A 12 51.14 -45.23 25.89
N ARG A 13 50.55 -45.64 24.78
CA ARG A 13 50.15 -47.04 24.54
C ARG A 13 51.05 -47.61 23.45
N LYS A 14 51.88 -48.59 23.83
CA LYS A 14 52.50 -49.53 22.91
C LYS A 14 51.41 -50.45 22.37
N ALA A 15 51.34 -50.63 21.06
CA ALA A 15 50.77 -51.82 20.44
C ALA A 15 51.77 -52.30 19.39
N ASN A 16 52.48 -53.36 19.72
CA ASN A 16 53.18 -54.19 18.74
C ASN A 16 52.11 -55.05 18.06
N HIS A 17 51.86 -54.85 16.77
CA HIS A 17 51.40 -55.94 15.92
C HIS A 17 52.05 -55.83 14.55
N VAL A 18 52.94 -56.80 14.33
CA VAL A 18 53.49 -57.19 13.04
C VAL A 18 52.37 -57.91 12.30
N GLY A 19 51.83 -57.26 11.27
CA GLY A 19 51.05 -57.89 10.22
C GLY A 19 51.79 -57.62 8.91
N GLN A 20 52.36 -58.65 8.30
CA GLN A 20 53.00 -58.55 6.99
C GLN A 20 51.91 -58.25 5.94
N SER A 21 51.86 -57.02 5.42
CA SER A 21 51.15 -56.75 4.16
C SER A 21 51.95 -57.35 3.00
N PRO A 22 51.29 -58.05 2.05
CA PRO A 22 51.94 -58.48 0.82
C PRO A 22 52.51 -57.26 0.07
N LYS A 23 53.77 -57.33 -0.35
CA LYS A 23 54.35 -56.37 -1.29
C LYS A 23 53.58 -56.47 -2.61
N GLU A 24 52.68 -55.54 -2.87
CA GLU A 24 52.16 -55.31 -4.21
C GLU A 24 53.30 -54.80 -5.10
N ILE A 25 53.63 -55.59 -6.11
CA ILE A 25 54.51 -55.18 -7.21
C ILE A 25 53.69 -54.16 -8.02
N PRO A 26 54.15 -52.90 -8.18
CA PRO A 26 53.44 -51.96 -9.03
C PRO A 26 53.62 -52.44 -10.48
N THR A 27 52.59 -53.10 -11.01
CA THR A 27 52.48 -53.28 -12.46
C THR A 27 52.24 -51.89 -13.02
N ASN A 28 53.24 -51.40 -13.72
CA ASN A 28 53.29 -50.08 -14.35
C ASN A 28 52.15 -49.99 -15.38
N VAL A 29 50.96 -49.57 -14.95
CA VAL A 29 49.90 -49.14 -15.86
C VAL A 29 50.21 -47.69 -16.17
N SER A 30 50.72 -47.43 -17.37
CA SER A 30 50.90 -46.07 -17.88
C SER A 30 49.64 -45.24 -17.59
N PRO A 31 49.77 -43.98 -17.14
CA PRO A 31 48.62 -43.10 -17.05
C PRO A 31 48.11 -42.90 -18.47
N ALA A 32 46.97 -43.50 -18.80
CA ALA A 32 46.21 -43.11 -19.96
C ALA A 32 45.93 -41.61 -19.79
N THR A 33 46.45 -40.81 -20.71
CA THR A 33 46.11 -39.39 -20.87
C THR A 33 44.60 -39.23 -20.71
N PRO A 34 44.10 -38.31 -19.86
CA PRO A 34 42.69 -38.06 -19.74
C PRO A 34 42.19 -37.75 -21.14
N THR A 35 41.27 -38.58 -21.64
CA THR A 35 40.58 -38.26 -22.88
C THR A 35 39.70 -37.06 -22.52
N GLU A 36 40.21 -35.86 -22.75
CA GLU A 36 39.43 -34.64 -22.63
C GLU A 36 38.22 -34.83 -23.55
N ASN A 37 37.02 -34.89 -22.94
CA ASN A 37 35.70 -34.96 -23.60
C ASN A 37 35.18 -36.37 -23.91
N GLY A 38 34.96 -37.19 -22.88
CA GLY A 38 33.99 -38.29 -22.95
C GLY A 38 32.57 -37.76 -23.21
N ASP A 39 31.70 -38.60 -23.78
CA ASP A 39 30.34 -38.24 -24.21
C ASP A 39 29.37 -37.99 -23.04
N GLY A 40 29.84 -38.11 -21.79
CA GLY A 40 29.06 -37.85 -20.59
C GLY A 40 28.24 -39.06 -20.14
N THR A 41 28.45 -40.24 -20.75
CA THR A 41 27.77 -41.49 -20.36
C THR A 41 28.49 -42.23 -19.24
N SER A 42 29.81 -42.04 -19.09
CA SER A 42 30.60 -42.66 -18.03
C SER A 42 30.69 -41.75 -16.81
N ILE A 43 30.60 -42.32 -15.60
CA ILE A 43 30.78 -41.58 -14.34
C ILE A 43 32.19 -40.98 -14.21
N TRP A 44 33.15 -41.41 -15.03
CA TRP A 44 34.51 -40.88 -15.04
C TRP A 44 34.70 -39.75 -16.05
N ASP A 45 33.66 -39.41 -16.82
CA ASP A 45 33.71 -38.30 -17.77
C ASP A 45 33.55 -36.97 -17.03
N ASN A 46 34.35 -35.97 -17.40
CA ASN A 46 34.26 -34.62 -16.82
C ASN A 46 32.90 -33.94 -17.07
N ASN A 47 32.19 -34.35 -18.12
CA ASN A 47 30.87 -33.82 -18.49
C ASN A 47 29.71 -34.68 -17.96
N PHE A 48 29.98 -35.68 -17.11
CA PHE A 48 28.93 -36.52 -16.55
C PHE A 48 27.95 -35.66 -15.74
N PRO A 49 26.63 -35.75 -15.97
CA PRO A 49 25.64 -34.93 -15.29
C PRO A 49 25.38 -35.49 -13.89
N PHE A 50 26.38 -35.44 -13.01
CA PHE A 50 26.30 -35.89 -11.62
C PHE A 50 25.10 -35.28 -10.91
N GLY A 51 24.76 -34.05 -11.27
CA GLY A 51 23.53 -33.43 -10.85
C GLY A 51 22.30 -34.27 -11.21
N ASP A 52 21.96 -34.37 -12.49
CA ASP A 52 20.74 -35.08 -12.91
C ASP A 52 20.74 -36.55 -12.44
N PHE A 53 21.91 -37.18 -12.35
CA PHE A 53 22.08 -38.50 -11.76
C PHE A 53 21.67 -38.54 -10.28
N ILE A 54 22.13 -37.60 -9.46
CA ILE A 54 21.76 -37.50 -8.05
C ILE A 54 20.27 -37.24 -7.89
N ASP A 55 19.72 -36.27 -8.63
CA ASP A 55 18.30 -35.92 -8.54
C ASP A 55 17.38 -37.08 -8.91
N LYS A 56 17.78 -37.89 -9.90
CA LYS A 56 16.98 -39.00 -10.40
C LYS A 56 17.06 -40.24 -9.52
N HIS A 57 18.22 -40.51 -8.93
CA HIS A 57 18.47 -41.79 -8.25
C HIS A 57 18.47 -41.71 -6.73
N PHE A 58 18.68 -40.52 -6.16
CA PHE A 58 18.82 -40.34 -4.71
C PHE A 58 17.81 -39.35 -4.10
N ILE A 59 17.09 -38.58 -4.93
CA ILE A 59 16.02 -37.69 -4.46
C ILE A 59 14.68 -38.22 -4.99
N THR A 60 13.94 -38.91 -4.14
CA THR A 60 12.60 -39.39 -4.49
C THR A 60 11.57 -38.27 -4.38
N GLU A 61 10.38 -38.48 -4.98
CA GLU A 61 9.26 -37.54 -4.83
C GLU A 61 8.77 -37.48 -3.38
N GLU A 62 8.84 -38.60 -2.65
CA GLU A 62 8.58 -38.62 -1.20
C GLU A 62 9.58 -37.73 -0.44
N ASP A 63 10.87 -37.77 -0.79
CA ASP A 63 11.88 -36.91 -0.17
C ASP A 63 11.55 -35.43 -0.45
N ARG A 64 11.21 -35.06 -1.69
CA ARG A 64 10.83 -33.68 -2.05
C ARG A 64 9.67 -33.17 -1.19
N LYS A 65 8.63 -33.96 -1.02
CA LYS A 65 7.45 -33.62 -0.18
C LYS A 65 7.79 -33.55 1.30
N ALA A 66 8.61 -34.47 1.81
CA ALA A 66 9.10 -34.42 3.18
C ALA A 66 9.87 -33.12 3.41
N PHE A 67 10.74 -32.75 2.47
CA PHE A 67 11.49 -31.51 2.53
C PHE A 67 10.64 -30.25 2.45
N GLU A 68 9.57 -30.19 1.64
CA GLU A 68 8.65 -29.05 1.64
C GLU A 68 8.05 -28.78 3.02
N ASN A 69 7.82 -29.84 3.80
CA ASN A 69 7.30 -29.75 5.16
C ASN A 69 8.38 -29.54 6.23
N TRP A 70 9.66 -29.76 5.90
CA TRP A 70 10.77 -29.58 6.84
C TRP A 70 11.25 -28.13 6.87
N GLY A 71 11.45 -27.61 8.09
CA GLY A 71 12.17 -26.37 8.31
C GLY A 71 13.67 -26.52 8.03
N ILE A 72 14.40 -25.39 8.00
CA ILE A 72 15.84 -25.37 7.76
C ILE A 72 16.58 -26.17 8.86
N GLU A 73 16.17 -26.05 10.12
CA GLU A 73 16.70 -26.81 11.25
C GLU A 73 16.65 -28.34 11.08
N GLU A 74 15.51 -28.90 10.66
CA GLU A 74 15.36 -30.34 10.43
C GLU A 74 16.29 -30.86 9.34
N CYS A 75 16.52 -30.05 8.29
CA CYS A 75 17.44 -30.40 7.22
C CYS A 75 18.88 -30.56 7.74
N PHE A 76 19.31 -29.71 8.68
CA PHE A 76 20.65 -29.81 9.30
C PHE A 76 20.85 -31.09 10.12
N HIS A 77 19.77 -31.65 10.69
CA HIS A 77 19.87 -32.88 11.48
C HIS A 77 20.09 -34.12 10.59
N VAL A 78 19.40 -34.20 9.45
CA VAL A 78 19.55 -35.31 8.49
C VAL A 78 20.92 -35.28 7.82
N LEU A 79 21.48 -34.09 7.59
CA LEU A 79 22.81 -33.88 7.02
C LEU A 79 23.96 -34.44 7.86
N LYS A 80 23.75 -34.81 9.12
CA LYS A 80 24.81 -35.36 9.98
C LYS A 80 24.89 -36.89 9.94
N ALA A 81 23.93 -37.56 9.29
CA ALA A 81 23.75 -38.99 9.43
C ALA A 81 24.44 -39.85 8.33
N THR A 82 24.73 -39.29 7.15
CA THR A 82 25.05 -40.13 5.97
C THR A 82 25.66 -39.35 4.78
N PRO A 83 26.89 -39.68 4.34
CA PRO A 83 27.64 -38.85 3.38
C PRO A 83 27.08 -38.80 1.94
N VAL A 84 26.29 -39.78 1.48
CA VAL A 84 25.62 -39.74 0.16
C VAL A 84 24.30 -38.97 0.21
N GLN A 85 23.59 -39.06 1.34
CA GLN A 85 22.37 -38.27 1.58
C GLN A 85 22.73 -36.79 1.77
N GLU A 86 23.91 -36.49 2.33
CA GLU A 86 24.46 -35.14 2.44
C GLU A 86 24.53 -34.42 1.08
N VAL A 87 25.08 -35.04 0.04
CA VAL A 87 25.20 -34.38 -1.28
C VAL A 87 23.83 -34.10 -1.91
N SER A 88 22.92 -35.07 -1.85
CA SER A 88 21.55 -34.95 -2.37
C SER A 88 20.77 -33.83 -1.65
N LEU A 89 20.95 -33.77 -0.33
CA LEU A 89 20.33 -32.77 0.53
C LEU A 89 20.92 -31.36 0.32
N ILE A 90 22.25 -31.23 0.22
CA ILE A 90 22.91 -29.96 -0.10
C ILE A 90 22.36 -29.40 -1.40
N ARG A 91 22.23 -30.23 -2.45
CA ARG A 91 21.73 -29.78 -3.75
C ARG A 91 20.26 -29.33 -3.70
N LEU A 92 19.42 -30.03 -2.95
CA LEU A 92 18.03 -29.60 -2.74
C LEU A 92 17.95 -28.28 -1.97
N MET A 93 18.82 -28.09 -0.97
CA MET A 93 18.92 -26.81 -0.26
C MET A 93 19.42 -25.68 -1.16
N GLU A 94 20.41 -25.92 -2.00
CA GLU A 94 20.88 -24.94 -3.00
C GLU A 94 19.75 -24.49 -3.93
N GLN A 95 18.93 -25.44 -4.40
CA GLN A 95 17.76 -25.12 -5.21
C GLN A 95 16.76 -24.25 -4.43
N LYS A 96 16.39 -24.65 -3.21
CA LYS A 96 15.46 -23.88 -2.37
C LYS A 96 15.97 -22.47 -2.06
N VAL A 97 17.25 -22.34 -1.73
CA VAL A 97 17.89 -21.04 -1.48
C VAL A 97 17.87 -20.19 -2.75
N GLY A 98 18.14 -20.78 -3.92
CA GLY A 98 18.03 -20.10 -5.21
C GLY A 98 16.62 -19.59 -5.50
N ASP A 99 15.59 -20.40 -5.24
CA ASP A 99 14.20 -20.01 -5.45
C ASP A 99 13.72 -18.95 -4.45
N LEU A 100 14.15 -19.04 -3.19
CA LEU A 100 13.93 -17.98 -2.19
C LEU A 100 14.60 -16.68 -2.59
N LEU A 101 15.81 -16.72 -3.12
CA LEU A 101 16.53 -15.52 -3.59
C LEU A 101 15.78 -14.85 -4.75
N LYS A 102 15.27 -15.63 -5.71
CA LYS A 102 14.42 -15.09 -6.80
C LYS A 102 13.14 -14.45 -6.26
N LYS A 103 12.44 -15.11 -5.33
CA LYS A 103 11.24 -14.55 -4.69
C LYS A 103 11.54 -13.27 -3.93
N ASN A 104 12.64 -13.23 -3.18
CA ASN A 104 13.06 -12.04 -2.45
C ASN A 104 13.31 -10.87 -3.40
N LYS A 105 13.99 -11.11 -4.52
CA LYS A 105 14.21 -10.09 -5.56
C LYS A 105 12.88 -9.57 -6.14
N ALA A 106 11.92 -10.45 -6.41
CA ALA A 106 10.60 -10.05 -6.89
C ALA A 106 9.85 -9.19 -5.86
N TYR A 107 9.91 -9.55 -4.57
CA TYR A 107 9.34 -8.73 -3.50
C TYR A 107 10.03 -7.38 -3.35
N ASP A 108 11.34 -7.30 -3.55
CA ASP A 108 12.06 -6.02 -3.54
C ASP A 108 11.60 -5.12 -4.69
N GLU A 109 11.43 -5.68 -5.89
CA GLU A 109 10.90 -4.96 -7.07
C GLU A 109 9.46 -4.46 -6.79
N GLU A 110 8.56 -5.32 -6.32
CA GLU A 110 7.18 -4.95 -5.95
C GLU A 110 7.16 -3.86 -4.84
N ASN A 111 8.00 -4.00 -3.82
CA ASN A 111 8.13 -3.00 -2.75
C ASN A 111 8.59 -1.64 -3.28
N THR A 112 9.45 -1.61 -4.31
CA THR A 112 9.86 -0.34 -4.93
C THR A 112 8.75 0.31 -5.72
N GLU A 113 7.93 -0.48 -6.42
CA GLU A 113 6.76 -0.01 -7.16
C GLU A 113 5.69 0.52 -6.21
N LEU A 114 5.32 -0.24 -5.18
CA LEU A 114 4.36 0.18 -4.15
C LEU A 114 4.79 1.48 -3.45
N LYS A 115 6.09 1.65 -3.17
CA LYS A 115 6.62 2.91 -2.61
C LYS A 115 6.49 4.09 -3.58
N LYS A 116 6.60 3.85 -4.88
CA LYS A 116 6.40 4.89 -5.91
C LYS A 116 4.93 5.28 -5.98
N ASP A 117 4.04 4.29 -6.06
CA ASP A 117 2.58 4.51 -6.12
C ASP A 117 2.08 5.24 -4.87
N LEU A 118 2.58 4.87 -3.68
CA LEU A 118 2.26 5.56 -2.44
C LEU A 118 2.66 7.05 -2.49
N LYS A 119 3.83 7.38 -3.02
CA LYS A 119 4.28 8.78 -3.17
C LYS A 119 3.40 9.55 -4.16
N GLU A 120 3.01 8.92 -5.25
CA GLU A 120 2.11 9.53 -6.24
C GLU A 120 0.71 9.79 -5.65
N LEU A 121 0.16 8.83 -4.91
CA LEU A 121 -1.10 8.99 -4.20
C LEU A 121 -1.05 10.10 -3.16
N ILE A 122 0.02 10.19 -2.37
CA ILE A 122 0.21 11.28 -1.40
C ILE A 122 0.24 12.64 -2.12
N LEU A 123 0.98 12.75 -3.23
CA LEU A 123 1.04 13.98 -4.01
C LEU A 123 -0.34 14.38 -4.55
N ARG A 124 -1.07 13.42 -5.12
CA ARG A 124 -2.42 13.66 -5.66
C ARG A 124 -3.40 14.05 -4.56
N ASN A 125 -3.30 13.43 -3.39
CA ASN A 125 -4.14 13.76 -2.24
C ASN A 125 -3.90 15.21 -1.78
N ASN A 126 -2.65 15.64 -1.69
CA ASN A 126 -2.32 17.03 -1.32
C ASN A 126 -2.90 18.04 -2.31
N GLN A 127 -2.83 17.77 -3.62
CA GLN A 127 -3.45 18.63 -4.65
C GLN A 127 -4.98 18.70 -4.53
N LEU A 128 -5.62 17.60 -4.13
CA LEU A 128 -7.07 17.58 -3.90
C LEU A 128 -7.44 18.40 -2.67
N VAL A 129 -6.68 18.29 -1.58
CA VAL A 129 -6.87 19.09 -0.37
C VAL A 129 -6.75 20.59 -0.68
N GLU A 130 -5.70 21.01 -1.38
CA GLU A 130 -5.53 22.42 -1.79
C GLU A 130 -6.71 22.92 -2.64
N ARG A 131 -7.20 22.08 -3.56
CA ARG A 131 -8.38 22.43 -4.39
C ARG A 131 -9.64 22.56 -3.53
N GLU A 132 -9.85 21.65 -2.57
CA GLU A 132 -10.99 21.68 -1.66
C GLU A 132 -11.00 22.93 -0.79
N GLU A 133 -9.85 23.28 -0.20
CA GLU A 133 -9.67 24.53 0.55
C GLU A 133 -10.02 25.76 -0.29
N GLY A 134 -9.55 25.80 -1.54
CA GLY A 134 -9.89 26.88 -2.48
C GLY A 134 -11.38 26.96 -2.86
N LEU A 135 -12.09 25.82 -2.86
CA LEU A 135 -13.54 25.80 -3.07
C LEU A 135 -14.30 26.26 -1.82
N ILE A 136 -13.88 25.83 -0.63
CA ILE A 136 -14.44 26.27 0.65
C ILE A 136 -14.35 27.80 0.77
N GLU A 137 -13.20 28.40 0.46
CA GLU A 137 -13.02 29.85 0.52
C GLU A 137 -13.97 30.59 -0.44
N LYS A 138 -14.17 30.05 -1.66
CA LYS A 138 -15.13 30.60 -2.63
C LYS A 138 -16.57 30.50 -2.15
N ILE A 139 -16.95 29.40 -1.49
CA ILE A 139 -18.28 29.22 -0.91
C ILE A 139 -18.52 30.26 0.18
N ILE A 140 -17.58 30.44 1.12
CA ILE A 140 -17.67 31.45 2.18
C ILE A 140 -17.87 32.86 1.60
N LYS A 141 -17.12 33.21 0.54
CA LYS A 141 -17.28 34.51 -0.15
C LYS A 141 -18.68 34.68 -0.74
N LYS A 142 -19.23 33.63 -1.38
CA LYS A 142 -20.59 33.65 -1.94
C LYS A 142 -21.66 33.75 -0.84
N GLU A 143 -21.52 33.02 0.26
CA GLU A 143 -22.44 33.09 1.38
C GLU A 143 -22.52 34.50 1.97
N LYS A 144 -21.38 35.18 2.14
CA LYS A 144 -21.36 36.58 2.60
C LYS A 144 -22.15 37.51 1.67
N ILE A 145 -22.06 37.31 0.35
CA ILE A 145 -22.85 38.08 -0.62
C ILE A 145 -24.34 37.79 -0.45
N VAL A 146 -24.72 36.52 -0.34
CA VAL A 146 -26.12 36.11 -0.14
C VAL A 146 -26.69 36.70 1.16
N TYR A 147 -25.93 36.71 2.25
CA TYR A 147 -26.35 37.34 3.50
C TYR A 147 -26.62 38.84 3.35
N ARG A 148 -25.74 39.58 2.65
CA ARG A 148 -25.97 41.02 2.36
C ARG A 148 -27.21 41.24 1.51
N MET A 149 -27.34 40.50 0.40
CA MET A 149 -28.52 40.60 -0.46
C MET A 149 -29.82 40.30 0.30
N ARG A 150 -29.80 39.34 1.22
CA ARG A 150 -30.95 39.01 2.07
C ARG A 150 -31.29 40.15 3.03
N ALA A 151 -30.30 40.84 3.59
CA ALA A 151 -30.53 42.01 4.44
C ALA A 151 -31.15 43.16 3.62
N GLU A 152 -30.55 43.52 2.49
CA GLU A 152 -31.06 44.55 1.58
C GLU A 152 -32.49 44.25 1.12
N THR A 153 -32.80 42.98 0.81
CA THR A 153 -34.16 42.56 0.43
C THR A 153 -35.17 42.75 1.56
N LYS A 154 -34.76 42.54 2.83
CA LYS A 154 -35.63 42.78 3.99
C LYS A 154 -35.90 44.28 4.18
N ASP A 155 -34.87 45.10 4.05
CA ASP A 155 -34.98 46.55 4.20
C ASP A 155 -35.89 47.14 3.11
N LEU A 156 -35.67 46.77 1.85
CA LEU A 156 -36.55 47.16 0.74
C LEU A 156 -37.98 46.69 0.92
N LYS A 157 -38.19 45.48 1.47
CA LYS A 157 -39.54 44.99 1.76
C LYS A 157 -40.24 45.82 2.83
N ALA A 158 -39.52 46.26 3.86
CA ALA A 158 -40.07 47.13 4.89
C ALA A 158 -40.44 48.51 4.33
N GLU A 159 -39.58 49.08 3.47
CA GLU A 159 -39.85 50.35 2.79
C GLU A 159 -41.08 50.26 1.86
N ILE A 160 -41.23 49.14 1.13
CA ILE A 160 -42.42 48.91 0.29
C ILE A 160 -43.70 48.87 1.12
N GLU A 161 -43.71 48.21 2.28
CA GLU A 161 -44.89 48.16 3.15
C GLU A 161 -45.22 49.54 3.75
N ASP A 162 -44.21 50.33 4.14
CA ASP A 162 -44.40 51.72 4.61
C ASP A 162 -44.98 52.62 3.52
N LEU A 163 -44.42 52.57 2.30
CA LEU A 163 -44.96 53.30 1.15
C LEU A 163 -46.38 52.89 0.82
N LYS A 164 -46.70 51.60 0.93
CA LYS A 164 -48.05 51.08 0.70
C LYS A 164 -49.04 51.61 1.74
N ALA A 165 -48.65 51.68 3.02
CA ALA A 165 -49.48 52.28 4.06
C ALA A 165 -49.75 53.77 3.79
N LYS A 166 -48.71 54.55 3.47
CA LYS A 166 -48.84 55.97 3.11
C LYS A 166 -49.74 56.20 1.90
N MET A 167 -49.66 55.35 0.88
CA MET A 167 -50.55 55.43 -0.28
C MET A 167 -52.02 55.19 0.10
N GLU A 168 -52.30 54.28 1.04
CA GLU A 168 -53.67 54.03 1.49
C GLU A 168 -54.20 55.20 2.33
N GLU A 169 -53.39 55.76 3.24
CA GLU A 169 -53.76 56.97 4.00
C GLU A 169 -54.08 58.15 3.09
N LEU A 170 -53.24 58.42 2.09
CA LEU A 170 -53.47 59.48 1.10
C LEU A 170 -54.73 59.22 0.27
N ARG A 171 -55.00 57.96 -0.09
CA ARG A 171 -56.21 57.59 -0.80
C ARG A 171 -57.45 57.89 0.04
N ASP A 172 -57.46 57.51 1.31
CA ASP A 172 -58.57 57.76 2.23
C ASP A 172 -58.79 59.25 2.45
N GLU A 173 -57.71 60.02 2.58
CA GLU A 173 -57.77 61.48 2.70
C GLU A 173 -58.39 62.13 1.46
N ILE A 174 -57.95 61.73 0.25
CA ILE A 174 -58.51 62.24 -1.01
C ILE A 174 -60.01 61.93 -1.11
N GLN A 175 -60.43 60.71 -0.75
CA GLN A 175 -61.86 60.35 -0.77
C GLN A 175 -62.67 61.20 0.22
N LEU A 176 -62.14 61.44 1.42
CA LEU A 176 -62.79 62.29 2.42
C LEU A 176 -62.89 63.75 1.96
N GLN A 177 -61.81 64.30 1.39
CA GLN A 177 -61.78 65.65 0.84
C GLN A 177 -62.78 65.81 -0.30
N GLN A 178 -62.85 64.83 -1.22
CA GLN A 178 -63.83 64.82 -2.31
C GLN A 178 -65.27 64.83 -1.78
N LYS A 179 -65.61 63.91 -0.86
CA LYS A 179 -66.95 63.84 -0.26
C LYS A 179 -67.34 65.14 0.44
N THR A 180 -66.42 65.69 1.25
CA THR A 180 -66.65 66.95 1.97
C THR A 180 -66.83 68.13 1.02
N GLY A 181 -66.04 68.17 -0.06
CA GLY A 181 -66.16 69.18 -1.12
C GLY A 181 -67.51 69.10 -1.85
N PHE A 182 -67.95 67.90 -2.22
CA PHE A 182 -69.27 67.66 -2.79
C PHE A 182 -70.40 68.10 -1.86
N ASP A 183 -70.38 67.70 -0.59
CA ASP A 183 -71.39 68.08 0.40
C ASP A 183 -71.48 69.59 0.59
N LYS A 184 -70.34 70.28 0.60
CA LYS A 184 -70.27 71.74 0.70
C LYS A 184 -70.88 72.41 -0.54
N ALA A 185 -70.56 71.93 -1.74
CA ALA A 185 -71.14 72.45 -2.98
C ALA A 185 -72.66 72.28 -3.04
N ILE A 186 -73.18 71.12 -2.62
CA ILE A 186 -74.62 70.85 -2.54
C ILE A 186 -75.32 71.84 -1.59
N LYS A 187 -74.76 72.05 -0.39
CA LYS A 187 -75.31 73.02 0.58
C LYS A 187 -75.37 74.42 0.00
N GLN A 188 -74.32 74.85 -0.69
CA GLN A 188 -74.26 76.18 -1.29
C GLN A 188 -75.32 76.36 -2.38
N VAL A 189 -75.51 75.36 -3.26
CA VAL A 189 -76.57 75.36 -4.27
C VAL A 189 -77.96 75.41 -3.62
N LEU A 190 -78.22 74.65 -2.56
CA LEU A 190 -79.51 74.66 -1.86
C LEU A 190 -79.82 76.03 -1.24
N VAL A 191 -78.83 76.69 -0.63
CA VAL A 191 -78.98 78.06 -0.11
C VAL A 191 -79.33 79.02 -1.24
N SER A 192 -78.58 79.01 -2.34
CA SER A 192 -78.85 79.86 -3.50
C SER A 192 -80.25 79.64 -4.09
N ILE A 193 -80.75 78.41 -4.15
CA ILE A 193 -82.13 78.11 -4.60
C ILE A 193 -83.16 78.68 -3.63
N SER A 194 -82.92 78.60 -2.32
CA SER A 194 -83.86 79.11 -1.31
C SER A 194 -84.00 80.63 -1.32
N GLU A 195 -82.93 81.36 -1.65
CA GLU A 195 -82.91 82.82 -1.78
C GLU A 195 -83.59 83.32 -3.08
N LEU A 196 -83.79 82.44 -4.07
CA LEU A 196 -84.44 82.75 -5.34
C LEU A 196 -85.97 82.62 -5.33
N LYS A 197 -86.59 82.34 -4.17
CA LYS A 197 -88.06 82.37 -4.04
C LYS A 197 -88.55 83.83 -4.01
N PRO A 198 -89.48 84.23 -4.90
CA PRO A 198 -90.03 85.59 -4.97
C PRO A 198 -90.93 85.95 -3.79
#